data_AF-A0A3G6P7L3-F1
#
_entry.id   AF-A0A3G6P7L3-F1
#
_cell.length_a   1.000
_cell.length_b   1.000
_cell.length_c   1.000
_cell.angle_alpha   90.00
_cell.angle_beta   90.00
_cell.angle_gamma   90.00
#
_symmetry.space_group_name_H-M   'P 1'
#
loop_
_entity.id
_entity.type
_entity.pdbx_description
1 polymer ?
#
loop_
_entity_poly.entity_id
_entity_poly.type
_entity_poly.pdbx_seq_one_letter_code
_entity_poly.pdbx_strand_id
1 'polypeptide(L)'
;MLKKTFLCILLFAGFSGIQAQKTIPFRVTKYNNIIVKVLVNKKDSLDLMFQIAMKEGSLSPERKRKADHVLFNKEEISDHNTVDIGTISLKNIRFTDNELTGHEADGKIGTGIFEGKIFAIDYDNNQFVIYDKIPDLKGFQPVKILLNENTFYISADNILEGHQQQEAYFALQSGYSGGILYSNDFAEKYELNKKLKIIGEKNLKNSKAESLVIKQGVVPFFRLGNFVFKDVSAGFFAGELKTQNVSYFGADMLRRFIWIFDAENEIAYIKPSKYYSEPYYKLN
;
A
#
# COMPACT_ATOMS: atom_id res chain seq x y z
N MET A 1 -56.70 -21.36 -51.71
CA MET A 1 -56.20 -20.32 -50.78
C MET A 1 -55.42 -21.00 -49.66
N LEU A 2 -54.10 -21.19 -49.83
CA LEU A 2 -53.22 -21.72 -48.77
C LEU A 2 -52.34 -20.60 -48.23
N LYS A 3 -52.39 -20.40 -46.91
CA LYS A 3 -51.71 -19.34 -46.17
C LYS A 3 -50.19 -19.60 -46.14
N LYS A 4 -49.39 -18.59 -46.48
CA LYS A 4 -47.94 -18.56 -46.27
C LYS A 4 -47.68 -18.20 -44.80
N THR A 5 -47.13 -19.14 -44.04
CA THR A 5 -46.63 -18.88 -42.68
C THR A 5 -45.15 -18.51 -42.80
N PHE A 6 -44.82 -17.26 -42.48
CA PHE A 6 -43.44 -16.76 -42.45
C PHE A 6 -42.90 -17.01 -41.04
N LEU A 7 -41.91 -17.92 -40.90
CA LEU A 7 -41.24 -18.21 -39.64
C LEU A 7 -39.98 -17.34 -39.55
N CYS A 8 -40.07 -16.22 -38.82
CA CYS A 8 -38.89 -15.43 -38.45
C CYS A 8 -38.17 -16.12 -37.29
N ILE A 9 -37.02 -16.73 -37.56
CA ILE A 9 -36.10 -17.22 -36.53
C ILE A 9 -35.17 -16.06 -36.16
N LEU A 10 -35.45 -15.39 -35.05
CA LEU A 10 -34.51 -14.50 -34.36
C LEU A 10 -33.68 -15.35 -33.38
N LEU A 11 -32.48 -15.77 -33.81
CA LEU A 11 -31.50 -16.38 -32.92
C LEU A 11 -30.74 -15.27 -32.20
N PHE A 12 -31.06 -15.13 -30.92
CA PHE A 12 -30.36 -14.30 -29.94
C PHE A 12 -28.87 -14.65 -29.91
N ALA A 13 -28.02 -13.67 -30.22
CA ALA A 13 -26.61 -13.72 -29.85
C ALA A 13 -26.51 -13.68 -28.32
N GLY A 14 -26.15 -14.80 -27.70
CA GLY A 14 -25.77 -14.84 -26.30
C GLY A 14 -24.51 -14.02 -26.09
N PHE A 15 -24.66 -12.82 -25.53
CA PHE A 15 -23.54 -12.12 -24.90
C PHE A 15 -23.05 -13.01 -23.75
N SER A 16 -21.95 -13.73 -23.97
CA SER A 16 -21.21 -14.36 -22.87
C SER A 16 -20.73 -13.24 -21.95
N GLY A 17 -21.23 -13.25 -20.71
CA GLY A 17 -21.04 -12.19 -19.74
C GLY A 17 -19.57 -11.83 -19.58
N ILE A 18 -19.28 -10.53 -19.70
CA ILE A 18 -18.09 -9.94 -19.10
C ILE A 18 -18.20 -10.27 -17.61
N GLN A 19 -17.31 -11.13 -17.11
CA GLN A 19 -17.22 -11.40 -15.69
C GLN A 19 -16.90 -10.05 -15.04
N ALA A 20 -17.87 -9.49 -14.30
CA ALA A 20 -17.74 -8.16 -13.72
C ALA A 20 -16.56 -8.18 -12.74
N GLN A 21 -15.48 -7.52 -13.13
CA GLN A 21 -14.33 -7.25 -12.31
C GLN A 21 -14.80 -6.56 -11.02
N LYS A 22 -14.37 -7.07 -9.87
CA LYS A 22 -14.74 -6.49 -8.58
C LYS A 22 -13.81 -5.32 -8.29
N THR A 23 -14.40 -4.16 -7.99
CA THR A 23 -13.66 -2.96 -7.59
C THR A 23 -14.01 -2.55 -6.18
N ILE A 24 -13.03 -2.01 -5.46
CA ILE A 24 -13.20 -1.42 -4.13
C ILE A 24 -12.76 0.05 -4.24
N PRO A 25 -13.67 1.03 -4.10
CA PRO A 25 -13.27 2.43 -4.12
C PRO A 25 -12.49 2.78 -2.86
N PHE A 26 -11.53 3.69 -3.01
CA PHE A 26 -10.79 4.28 -1.90
C PHE A 26 -10.64 5.80 -2.07
N ARG A 27 -10.20 6.47 -1.01
CA ARG A 27 -9.71 7.86 -1.08
C ARG A 27 -8.25 7.91 -0.65
N VAL A 28 -7.48 8.82 -1.25
CA VAL A 28 -6.11 9.11 -0.84
C VAL A 28 -6.12 10.36 0.05
N THR A 29 -5.52 10.29 1.24
CA THR A 29 -5.42 11.44 2.16
C THR A 29 -4.31 12.39 1.73
N LYS A 30 -4.25 13.58 2.34
CA LYS A 30 -3.12 14.50 2.19
C LYS A 30 -1.79 13.94 2.71
N TYR A 31 -1.83 12.83 3.45
CA TYR A 31 -0.67 12.10 3.98
C TYR A 31 -0.36 10.84 3.16
N ASN A 32 -0.87 10.76 1.92
CA ASN A 32 -0.69 9.66 0.98
C ASN A 32 -1.29 8.31 1.41
N ASN A 33 -1.97 8.23 2.57
CA ASN A 33 -2.60 6.99 3.00
C ASN A 33 -3.84 6.70 2.16
N ILE A 34 -4.08 5.42 1.90
CA ILE A 34 -5.32 4.94 1.27
C ILE A 34 -6.33 4.66 2.38
N ILE A 35 -7.52 5.25 2.28
CA ILE A 35 -8.63 4.98 3.21
C ILE A 35 -9.75 4.28 2.47
N VAL A 36 -10.21 3.19 3.07
CA VAL A 36 -11.33 2.37 2.61
C VAL A 36 -12.46 2.48 3.63
N LYS A 37 -13.67 2.78 3.14
CA LYS A 37 -14.86 2.78 3.99
C LYS A 37 -15.42 1.37 4.07
N VAL A 38 -15.62 0.88 5.28
CA VAL A 38 -16.11 -0.48 5.54
C VAL A 38 -17.32 -0.48 6.47
N LEU A 39 -18.12 -1.54 6.40
CA LEU A 39 -19.14 -1.87 7.39
C LEU A 39 -18.76 -3.20 8.04
N VAL A 40 -18.35 -3.15 9.31
CA VAL A 40 -17.97 -4.33 10.09
C VAL A 40 -19.20 -4.87 10.82
N ASN A 41 -19.37 -6.19 10.80
CA ASN A 41 -20.47 -6.90 11.46
C ASN A 41 -21.86 -6.32 11.16
N LYS A 42 -22.02 -5.80 9.94
CA LYS A 42 -23.23 -5.13 9.42
C LYS A 42 -23.69 -3.90 10.23
N LYS A 43 -22.86 -3.39 11.15
CA LYS A 43 -23.29 -2.39 12.13
C LYS A 43 -22.29 -1.23 12.28
N ASP A 44 -21.00 -1.53 12.32
CA ASP A 44 -19.98 -0.53 12.61
C ASP A 44 -19.39 0.02 11.31
N SER A 45 -19.72 1.26 10.96
CA SER A 45 -19.12 1.94 9.82
C SER A 45 -17.78 2.53 10.22
N LEU A 46 -16.69 2.10 9.59
CA LEU A 46 -15.33 2.53 9.90
C LEU A 46 -14.62 3.03 8.63
N ASP A 47 -13.69 3.97 8.81
CA ASP A 47 -12.70 4.32 7.80
C ASP A 47 -11.38 3.61 8.15
N LEU A 48 -10.98 2.60 7.37
CA LEU A 48 -9.75 1.85 7.64
C LEU A 48 -8.65 2.25 6.66
N MET A 49 -7.42 2.43 7.17
CA MET A 49 -6.25 2.62 6.33
C MET A 49 -5.84 1.31 5.68
N PHE A 50 -5.74 1.26 4.36
CA PHE A 50 -5.17 0.11 3.69
C PHE A 50 -3.65 0.07 3.90
N GLN A 51 -3.16 -1.02 4.48
CA GLN A 51 -1.75 -1.27 4.71
C GLN A 51 -1.30 -2.53 3.97
N ILE A 52 -0.46 -2.34 2.95
CA ILE A 52 -0.02 -3.45 2.09
C ILE A 52 0.94 -4.43 2.82
N ALA A 53 1.64 -3.97 3.86
CA ALA A 53 2.55 -4.78 4.68
C ALA A 53 1.85 -5.49 5.85
N MET A 54 0.57 -5.83 5.72
CA MET A 54 -0.15 -6.65 6.69
C MET A 54 -1.26 -7.44 5.99
N LYS A 55 -1.75 -8.50 6.66
CA LYS A 55 -2.83 -9.35 6.12
C LYS A 55 -4.21 -8.98 6.70
N GLU A 56 -4.29 -8.82 8.02
CA GLU A 56 -5.57 -8.74 8.74
C GLU A 56 -5.98 -7.29 9.03
N GLY A 57 -7.00 -7.09 9.88
CA GLY A 57 -7.43 -5.77 10.33
C GLY A 57 -6.85 -5.42 11.69
N SER A 58 -6.87 -4.12 12.02
CA SER A 58 -6.66 -3.66 13.39
C SER A 58 -7.46 -2.40 13.67
N LEU A 59 -7.80 -2.15 14.93
CA LEU A 59 -8.50 -0.94 15.37
C LEU A 59 -7.58 -0.06 16.20
N SER A 60 -7.76 1.24 16.03
CA SER A 60 -6.97 2.24 16.75
C SER A 60 -7.63 2.62 18.07
N PRO A 61 -6.83 2.84 19.14
CA PRO A 61 -7.37 3.42 20.36
C PRO A 61 -7.79 4.89 20.15
N GLU A 62 -7.30 5.54 19.09
CA GLU A 62 -7.61 6.93 18.72
C GLU A 62 -8.73 7.03 17.66
N ARG A 63 -9.45 5.93 17.41
CA ARG A 63 -10.56 5.90 16.45
C ARG A 63 -11.61 6.95 16.77
N LYS A 64 -12.18 7.55 15.72
CA LYS A 64 -13.25 8.55 15.85
C LYS A 64 -14.63 7.90 15.81
N ARG A 65 -14.75 6.79 15.08
CA ARG A 65 -16.00 6.05 14.94
C ARG A 65 -16.07 4.92 15.95
N LYS A 66 -17.28 4.63 16.41
CA LYS A 66 -17.55 3.52 17.33
C LYS A 66 -17.43 2.18 16.59
N ALA A 67 -16.93 1.18 17.32
CA ALA A 67 -16.73 -0.19 16.85
C ALA A 67 -17.27 -1.17 17.90
N ASP A 68 -18.49 -0.90 18.38
CA ASP A 68 -19.07 -1.57 19.55
C ASP A 68 -19.41 -3.06 19.28
N HIS A 69 -19.40 -3.49 18.02
CA HIS A 69 -19.71 -4.85 17.60
C HIS A 69 -18.47 -5.62 17.12
N VAL A 70 -17.28 -5.02 17.19
CA VAL A 70 -16.00 -5.76 17.09
C VAL A 70 -15.64 -6.19 18.50
N LEU A 71 -15.93 -7.45 18.82
CA LEU A 71 -15.80 -7.97 20.18
C LEU A 71 -14.41 -8.57 20.39
N PHE A 72 -13.60 -7.92 21.22
CA PHE A 72 -12.26 -8.36 21.56
C PHE A 72 -12.25 -9.28 22.78
N ASN A 73 -11.41 -10.32 22.74
CA ASN A 73 -11.12 -11.16 23.89
C ASN A 73 -10.07 -10.50 24.81
N LYS A 74 -9.59 -11.24 25.82
CA LYS A 74 -8.60 -10.73 26.78
C LYS A 74 -7.23 -10.50 26.15
N GLU A 75 -6.96 -11.15 25.03
CA GLU A 75 -5.76 -11.04 24.24
C GLU A 75 -5.86 -9.93 23.17
N GLU A 76 -6.88 -9.08 23.24
CA GLU A 76 -7.12 -7.96 22.30
C GLU A 76 -7.34 -8.42 20.86
N ILE A 77 -7.86 -9.64 20.67
CA ILE A 77 -8.16 -10.23 19.38
C ILE A 77 -9.68 -10.39 19.21
N SER A 78 -10.18 -9.98 18.04
CA SER A 78 -11.54 -10.24 17.59
C SER A 78 -11.50 -11.08 16.33
N ASP A 79 -12.00 -12.32 16.41
CA ASP A 79 -12.06 -13.25 15.29
C ASP A 79 -13.47 -13.33 14.69
N HIS A 80 -13.58 -13.93 13.49
CA HIS A 80 -14.85 -14.21 12.81
C HIS A 80 -15.67 -12.99 12.41
N ASN A 81 -15.03 -11.82 12.25
CA ASN A 81 -15.74 -10.62 11.82
C ASN A 81 -16.13 -10.70 10.33
N THR A 82 -17.23 -10.05 10.01
CA THR A 82 -17.62 -9.77 8.62
C THR A 82 -17.26 -8.34 8.26
N VAL A 83 -16.71 -8.15 7.07
CA VAL A 83 -16.33 -6.83 6.56
C VAL A 83 -16.95 -6.64 5.19
N ASP A 84 -17.87 -5.69 5.09
CA ASP A 84 -18.41 -5.28 3.80
C ASP A 84 -17.67 -4.05 3.28
N ILE A 85 -17.26 -4.12 2.01
CA ILE A 85 -16.55 -3.05 1.33
C ILE A 85 -17.07 -2.94 -0.10
N GLY A 86 -17.75 -1.84 -0.41
CA GLY A 86 -18.43 -1.69 -1.70
C GLY A 86 -19.45 -2.81 -1.91
N THR A 87 -19.28 -3.61 -2.97
CA THR A 87 -20.14 -4.77 -3.29
C THR A 87 -19.59 -6.10 -2.75
N ILE A 88 -18.47 -6.07 -2.04
CA ILE A 88 -17.77 -7.25 -1.53
C ILE A 88 -18.13 -7.44 -0.07
N SER A 89 -18.38 -8.69 0.31
CA SER A 89 -18.58 -9.11 1.70
C SER A 89 -17.55 -10.19 2.04
N LEU A 90 -16.68 -9.88 2.98
CA LEU A 90 -15.64 -10.78 3.47
C LEU A 90 -16.06 -11.35 4.81
N LYS A 91 -15.67 -12.60 5.07
CA LYS A 91 -15.93 -13.32 6.32
C LYS A 91 -14.61 -13.71 6.96
N ASN A 92 -14.67 -13.98 8.26
CA ASN A 92 -13.54 -14.47 9.03
C ASN A 92 -12.33 -13.52 9.03
N ILE A 93 -12.60 -12.21 9.07
CA ILE A 93 -11.54 -11.22 9.23
C ILE A 93 -11.22 -11.10 10.72
N ARG A 94 -9.94 -11.25 11.06
CA ARG A 94 -9.40 -10.96 12.39
C ARG A 94 -9.13 -9.46 12.52
N PHE A 95 -9.42 -8.92 13.69
CA PHE A 95 -8.99 -7.60 14.13
C PHE A 95 -8.17 -7.72 15.42
N THR A 96 -7.06 -7.00 15.50
CA THR A 96 -6.37 -6.68 16.76
C THR A 96 -6.82 -5.31 17.27
N ASP A 97 -6.89 -5.10 18.59
CA ASP A 97 -7.15 -3.79 19.18
C ASP A 97 -5.84 -3.02 19.46
N ASN A 98 -5.97 -1.74 19.82
CA ASN A 98 -4.89 -0.90 20.33
C ASN A 98 -3.71 -0.64 19.37
N GLU A 99 -3.90 -0.81 18.06
CA GLU A 99 -2.89 -0.48 17.07
C GLU A 99 -3.01 0.97 16.56
N LEU A 100 -1.93 1.75 16.69
CA LEU A 100 -1.87 3.08 16.08
C LEU A 100 -2.05 3.01 14.56
N THR A 101 -2.80 3.95 14.00
CA THR A 101 -3.09 4.04 12.56
C THR A 101 -2.73 5.41 11.99
N GLY A 102 -2.77 5.52 10.66
CA GLY A 102 -2.53 6.77 9.95
C GLY A 102 -3.63 7.81 10.19
N HIS A 103 -3.34 9.05 9.85
CA HIS A 103 -4.31 10.13 9.97
C HIS A 103 -5.61 9.82 9.21
N GLU A 104 -6.74 10.23 9.80
CA GLU A 104 -8.08 10.08 9.22
C GLU A 104 -8.61 8.63 9.16
N ALA A 105 -7.95 7.67 9.82
CA ALA A 105 -8.41 6.29 9.95
C ALA A 105 -8.84 5.93 11.38
N ASP A 106 -9.77 4.99 11.48
CA ASP A 106 -10.23 4.36 12.71
C ASP A 106 -9.45 3.07 13.02
N GLY A 107 -8.62 2.61 12.08
CA GLY A 107 -7.88 1.36 12.16
C GLY A 107 -7.13 1.08 10.85
N LYS A 108 -6.73 -0.17 10.64
CA LYS A 108 -6.08 -0.66 9.43
C LYS A 108 -6.81 -1.85 8.83
N ILE A 109 -6.60 -2.07 7.55
CA ILE A 109 -6.99 -3.29 6.85
C ILE A 109 -5.88 -3.71 5.89
N GLY A 110 -5.52 -4.99 5.94
CA GLY A 110 -4.45 -5.57 5.15
C GLY A 110 -4.88 -6.18 3.82
N THR A 111 -3.93 -6.89 3.22
CA THR A 111 -4.04 -7.60 1.94
C THR A 111 -4.93 -8.83 1.97
N GLY A 112 -5.40 -9.27 3.15
CA GLY A 112 -6.33 -10.40 3.29
C GLY A 112 -7.63 -10.21 2.52
N ILE A 113 -8.02 -8.96 2.23
CA ILE A 113 -9.17 -8.64 1.37
C ILE A 113 -8.99 -9.08 -0.10
N PHE A 114 -7.77 -9.47 -0.49
CA PHE A 114 -7.39 -9.94 -1.83
C PHE A 114 -6.86 -11.39 -1.82
N GLU A 115 -7.09 -12.15 -0.74
CA GLU A 115 -6.49 -13.48 -0.60
C GLU A 115 -6.82 -14.41 -1.78
N GLY A 116 -5.77 -15.02 -2.35
CA GLY A 116 -5.87 -15.91 -3.51
C GLY A 116 -6.24 -15.21 -4.82
N LYS A 117 -6.08 -13.88 -4.91
CA LYS A 117 -6.39 -13.09 -6.11
C LYS A 117 -5.20 -12.25 -6.55
N ILE A 118 -5.17 -11.97 -7.85
CA ILE A 118 -4.39 -10.85 -8.39
C ILE A 118 -5.16 -9.58 -8.08
N PHE A 119 -4.49 -8.54 -7.58
CA PHE A 119 -5.13 -7.27 -7.30
C PHE A 119 -4.31 -6.10 -7.81
N ALA A 120 -4.99 -5.02 -8.20
CA ALA A 120 -4.36 -3.77 -8.55
C ALA A 120 -4.69 -2.66 -7.56
N ILE A 121 -3.73 -1.75 -7.40
CA ILE A 121 -3.95 -0.45 -6.77
C ILE A 121 -3.95 0.59 -7.89
N ASP A 122 -5.15 0.98 -8.33
CA ASP A 122 -5.38 1.94 -9.40
C ASP A 122 -5.58 3.33 -8.80
N TYR A 123 -4.48 4.06 -8.67
CA TYR A 123 -4.50 5.44 -8.18
C TYR A 123 -5.13 6.42 -9.16
N ASP A 124 -5.24 6.10 -10.45
CA ASP A 124 -5.86 7.02 -11.41
C ASP A 124 -7.36 7.12 -11.12
N ASN A 125 -7.99 5.97 -10.93
CA ASN A 125 -9.43 5.84 -10.62
C ASN A 125 -9.74 5.76 -9.13
N ASN A 126 -8.73 5.82 -8.25
CA ASN A 126 -8.85 5.66 -6.80
C ASN A 126 -9.61 4.38 -6.39
N GLN A 127 -9.21 3.24 -6.93
CA GLN A 127 -9.87 1.97 -6.67
C GLN A 127 -8.86 0.82 -6.59
N PHE A 128 -9.18 -0.19 -5.78
CA PHE A 128 -8.61 -1.50 -5.98
C PHE A 128 -9.39 -2.25 -7.03
N VAL A 129 -8.68 -3.10 -7.77
CA VAL A 129 -9.27 -3.89 -8.83
C VAL A 129 -8.85 -5.34 -8.64
N ILE A 130 -9.81 -6.25 -8.51
CA ILE A 130 -9.55 -7.67 -8.19
C ILE A 130 -9.74 -8.51 -9.45
N TYR A 131 -8.77 -9.37 -9.72
CA TYR A 131 -8.71 -10.20 -10.91
C TYR A 131 -8.63 -11.69 -10.54
N ASP A 132 -9.37 -12.51 -11.28
CA ASP A 132 -9.25 -13.98 -11.20
C ASP A 132 -8.10 -14.52 -12.08
N LYS A 133 -7.60 -13.72 -13.01
CA LYS A 133 -6.52 -14.04 -13.94
C LYS A 133 -5.75 -12.78 -14.30
N ILE A 134 -4.53 -12.92 -14.80
CA ILE A 134 -3.71 -11.77 -15.22
C ILE A 134 -4.48 -10.89 -16.23
N PRO A 135 -4.55 -9.56 -16.01
CA PRO A 135 -5.23 -8.66 -16.94
C PRO A 135 -4.35 -8.28 -18.13
N ASP A 136 -4.85 -7.37 -18.98
CA ASP A 136 -4.01 -6.72 -19.98
C ASP A 136 -2.88 -5.93 -19.30
N LEU A 137 -1.65 -6.28 -19.64
CA LEU A 137 -0.42 -5.69 -19.11
C LEU A 137 0.19 -4.64 -20.04
N LYS A 138 -0.52 -4.20 -21.08
CA LYS A 138 -0.01 -3.20 -22.02
C LYS A 138 0.45 -1.93 -21.30
N GLY A 139 1.72 -1.59 -21.48
CA GLY A 139 2.36 -0.42 -20.87
C GLY A 139 2.80 -0.61 -19.41
N PHE A 140 2.61 -1.79 -18.84
CA PHE A 140 3.18 -2.13 -17.54
C PHE A 140 4.57 -2.76 -17.69
N GLN A 141 5.42 -2.49 -16.72
CA GLN A 141 6.73 -3.12 -16.56
C GLN A 141 6.67 -4.12 -15.40
N PRO A 142 7.18 -5.36 -15.57
CA PRO A 142 7.31 -6.30 -14.47
C PRO A 142 8.41 -5.87 -13.50
N VAL A 143 8.18 -6.12 -12.21
CA VAL A 143 9.11 -5.94 -11.10
C VAL A 143 9.01 -7.19 -10.24
N LYS A 144 10.14 -7.85 -9.98
CA LYS A 144 10.17 -8.98 -9.06
C LYS A 144 9.81 -8.51 -7.66
N ILE A 145 8.91 -9.24 -7.01
CA ILE A 145 8.57 -9.03 -5.60
C ILE A 145 9.01 -10.26 -4.79
N LEU A 146 9.29 -10.05 -3.51
CA LEU A 146 9.45 -11.14 -2.54
C LEU A 146 8.34 -10.98 -1.50
N LEU A 147 7.65 -12.07 -1.15
CA LEU A 147 6.66 -12.07 -0.07
C LEU A 147 7.27 -12.75 1.16
N ASN A 148 7.43 -11.98 2.25
CA ASN A 148 7.87 -12.52 3.53
C ASN A 148 6.97 -12.01 4.65
N GLU A 149 6.41 -12.89 5.48
CA GLU A 149 5.52 -12.57 6.61
C GLU A 149 4.42 -11.54 6.28
N ASN A 150 3.76 -11.71 5.12
CA ASN A 150 2.71 -10.81 4.58
C ASN A 150 3.19 -9.43 4.12
N THR A 151 4.49 -9.23 3.96
CA THR A 151 5.09 -8.00 3.43
C THR A 151 5.70 -8.27 2.07
N PHE A 152 5.32 -7.44 1.09
CA PHE A 152 5.98 -7.43 -0.22
C PHE A 152 7.26 -6.61 -0.17
N TYR A 153 8.32 -7.13 -0.77
CA TYR A 153 9.59 -6.45 -0.93
C TYR A 153 9.93 -6.29 -2.41
N ILE A 154 10.55 -5.17 -2.75
CA ILE A 154 11.15 -4.93 -4.07
C ILE A 154 12.62 -4.58 -3.89
N SER A 155 13.46 -4.87 -4.88
CA SER A 155 14.79 -4.28 -4.95
C SER A 155 14.78 -3.04 -5.85
N ALA A 156 15.60 -2.05 -5.48
CA ALA A 156 15.78 -0.84 -6.25
C ALA A 156 17.19 -0.28 -6.05
N ASP A 157 17.66 0.43 -7.07
CA ASP A 157 18.99 1.00 -7.10
C ASP A 157 18.98 2.44 -6.58
N ASN A 158 19.96 2.74 -5.73
CA ASN A 158 20.16 4.04 -5.12
C ASN A 158 21.51 4.58 -5.62
N ILE A 159 21.51 5.76 -6.23
CA ILE A 159 22.73 6.38 -6.74
C ILE A 159 22.98 7.61 -5.88
N LEU A 160 23.96 7.47 -4.99
CA LEU A 160 24.39 8.48 -4.04
C LEU A 160 25.53 9.34 -4.63
N GLU A 161 26.09 10.24 -3.82
CA GLU A 161 27.29 11.00 -4.20
C GLU A 161 28.44 10.04 -4.59
N GLY A 162 29.07 10.32 -5.74
CA GLY A 162 30.08 9.45 -6.35
C GLY A 162 29.55 8.46 -7.41
N HIS A 163 28.25 8.52 -7.73
CA HIS A 163 27.59 7.76 -8.81
C HIS A 163 27.66 6.22 -8.69
N GLN A 164 28.02 5.69 -7.53
CA GLN A 164 27.98 4.26 -7.31
C GLN A 164 26.53 3.81 -7.12
N GLN A 165 26.11 2.86 -7.94
CA GLN A 165 24.82 2.21 -7.84
C GLN A 165 24.82 1.26 -6.63
N GLN A 166 23.87 1.44 -5.71
CA GLN A 166 23.71 0.62 -4.52
C GLN A 166 22.31 0.01 -4.51
N GLU A 167 22.24 -1.30 -4.69
CA GLU A 167 20.99 -2.03 -4.53
C GLU A 167 20.56 -2.05 -3.06
N ALA A 168 19.27 -1.85 -2.82
CA ALA A 168 18.64 -2.09 -1.53
C ALA A 168 17.27 -2.75 -1.71
N TYR A 169 16.85 -3.49 -0.68
CA TYR A 169 15.53 -4.09 -0.59
C TYR A 169 14.62 -3.20 0.24
N PHE A 170 13.39 -3.02 -0.24
CA PHE A 170 12.40 -2.16 0.39
C PHE A 170 11.09 -2.92 0.61
N ALA A 171 10.63 -2.95 1.86
CA ALA A 171 9.26 -3.35 2.17
C ALA A 171 8.29 -2.30 1.64
N LEU A 172 7.27 -2.73 0.89
CA LEU A 172 6.18 -1.86 0.47
C LEU A 172 5.36 -1.48 1.70
N GLN A 173 5.31 -0.20 2.05
CA GLN A 173 4.71 0.26 3.31
C GLN A 173 3.77 1.46 3.07
N SER A 174 2.53 1.19 2.69
CA SER A 174 1.51 2.23 2.45
C SER A 174 1.03 2.95 3.72
N GLY A 175 1.37 2.42 4.91
CA GLY A 175 1.15 3.12 6.18
C GLY A 175 2.14 4.26 6.44
N TYR A 176 3.31 4.24 5.78
CA TYR A 176 4.31 5.31 5.90
C TYR A 176 4.08 6.38 4.83
N SER A 177 3.71 7.60 5.24
CA SER A 177 3.35 8.70 4.33
C SER A 177 4.47 9.19 3.41
N GLY A 178 5.73 8.97 3.79
CA GLY A 178 6.91 9.48 3.07
C GLY A 178 7.23 8.73 1.78
N GLY A 179 8.34 9.13 1.15
CA GLY A 179 8.85 8.51 -0.07
C GLY A 179 9.62 7.22 0.22
N ILE A 180 10.88 7.36 0.59
CA ILE A 180 11.74 6.23 1.02
C ILE A 180 12.08 6.41 2.50
N LEU A 181 12.21 5.32 3.25
CA LEU A 181 12.85 5.32 4.57
C LEU A 181 13.92 4.24 4.57
N TYR A 182 15.19 4.60 4.78
CA TYR A 182 16.27 3.60 4.79
C TYR A 182 16.35 2.87 6.13
N SER A 183 16.73 1.59 6.07
CA SER A 183 17.17 0.85 7.25
C SER A 183 18.41 1.50 7.88
N ASN A 184 18.61 1.26 9.17
CA ASN A 184 19.80 1.73 9.88
C ASN A 184 21.08 1.20 9.23
N ASP A 185 21.12 -0.08 8.88
CA ASP A 185 22.27 -0.72 8.23
C ASP A 185 22.65 -0.04 6.91
N PHE A 186 21.66 0.28 6.07
CA PHE A 186 21.90 0.98 4.81
C PHE A 186 22.36 2.42 5.08
N ALA A 187 21.71 3.10 6.01
CA ALA A 187 22.02 4.48 6.35
C ALA A 187 23.44 4.66 6.89
N GLU A 188 23.89 3.72 7.73
CA GLU A 188 25.23 3.69 8.32
C GLU A 188 26.29 3.29 7.31
N LYS A 189 26.07 2.17 6.59
CA LYS A 189 27.03 1.66 5.59
C LYS A 189 27.40 2.72 4.55
N TYR A 190 26.43 3.52 4.13
CA TYR A 190 26.66 4.57 3.12
C TYR A 190 26.79 5.97 3.70
N GLU A 191 26.81 6.11 5.04
CA GLU A 191 26.98 7.37 5.75
C GLU A 191 26.00 8.47 5.28
N LEU A 192 24.71 8.14 5.13
CA LEU A 192 23.72 9.02 4.52
C LEU A 192 23.63 10.39 5.21
N ASN A 193 23.81 10.45 6.52
CA ASN A 193 23.83 11.70 7.28
C ASN A 193 24.92 12.68 6.82
N LYS A 194 26.03 12.17 6.27
CA LYS A 194 27.14 12.98 5.75
C LYS A 194 27.00 13.28 4.27
N LYS A 195 26.47 12.33 3.49
CA LYS A 195 26.43 12.39 2.02
C LYS A 195 25.15 12.96 1.42
N LEU A 196 24.04 12.94 2.15
CA LEU A 196 22.78 13.47 1.65
C LEU A 196 22.61 14.93 2.05
N LYS A 197 22.11 15.74 1.12
CA LYS A 197 21.60 17.07 1.45
C LYS A 197 20.38 16.94 2.36
N ILE A 198 20.51 17.35 3.62
CA ILE A 198 19.43 17.32 4.60
C ILE A 198 18.43 18.45 4.31
N ILE A 199 17.15 18.10 4.24
CA ILE A 199 16.03 18.99 3.95
C ILE A 199 14.97 19.01 5.06
N GLY A 200 15.11 18.16 6.08
CA GLY A 200 14.23 18.13 7.24
C GLY A 200 14.81 17.29 8.38
N GLU A 201 14.39 17.57 9.61
CA GLU A 201 14.78 16.83 10.80
C GLU A 201 13.65 16.86 11.83
N LYS A 202 13.43 15.73 12.50
CA LYS A 202 12.50 15.61 13.62
C LYS A 202 13.20 14.92 14.78
N ASN A 203 13.14 15.56 15.95
CA ASN A 203 13.71 15.06 17.19
C ASN A 203 12.60 14.61 18.12
N LEU A 204 12.62 13.34 18.50
CA LEU A 204 11.71 12.75 19.48
C LEU A 204 12.54 12.20 20.65
N LYS A 205 11.96 12.20 21.85
CA LYS A 205 12.57 11.55 23.01
C LYS A 205 11.64 10.44 23.50
N ASN A 206 12.21 9.30 23.86
CA ASN A 206 11.44 8.26 24.55
C ASN A 206 11.33 8.56 26.06
N SER A 207 10.65 7.68 26.80
CA SER A 207 10.49 7.80 28.26
C SER A 207 11.80 7.75 29.06
N LYS A 208 12.90 7.27 28.44
CA LYS A 208 14.25 7.23 29.02
C LYS A 208 15.11 8.45 28.62
N ALA A 209 14.50 9.46 27.97
CA ALA A 209 15.16 10.64 27.42
C ALA A 209 16.18 10.38 26.30
N GLU A 210 16.23 9.16 25.76
CA GLU A 210 17.06 8.80 24.60
C GLU A 210 16.49 9.47 23.34
N SER A 211 17.38 10.02 22.50
CA SER A 211 16.97 10.80 21.32
C SER A 211 16.77 9.92 20.08
N LEU A 212 15.56 9.97 19.53
CA LEU A 212 15.18 9.43 18.24
C LEU A 212 15.19 10.58 17.22
N VAL A 213 16.28 10.67 16.45
CA VAL A 213 16.47 11.69 15.42
C VAL A 213 16.15 11.11 14.06
N ILE A 214 15.13 11.64 13.39
CA ILE A 214 14.75 11.27 12.03
C ILE A 214 15.15 12.42 11.12
N LYS A 215 15.97 12.15 10.12
CA LYS A 215 16.35 13.13 9.10
C LYS A 215 15.71 12.79 7.77
N GLN A 216 15.45 13.83 6.97
CA GLN A 216 15.04 13.73 5.59
C GLN A 216 16.16 14.29 4.71
N GLY A 217 16.71 13.45 3.86
CA GLY A 217 17.73 13.80 2.88
C GLY A 217 17.21 13.69 1.44
N VAL A 218 17.99 14.24 0.50
CA VAL A 218 17.73 14.14 -0.94
C VAL A 218 18.64 13.10 -1.56
N VAL A 219 18.06 12.02 -2.07
CA VAL A 219 18.75 10.98 -2.85
C VAL A 219 18.80 11.41 -4.32
N PRO A 220 19.99 11.61 -4.92
CA PRO A 220 20.11 12.17 -6.27
C PRO A 220 19.37 11.37 -7.33
N PHE A 221 19.54 10.04 -7.34
CA PHE A 221 18.75 9.17 -8.19
C PHE A 221 18.34 7.89 -7.49
N PHE A 222 17.11 7.48 -7.78
CA PHE A 222 16.54 6.21 -7.38
C PHE A 222 15.96 5.53 -8.62
N ARG A 223 16.31 4.27 -8.85
CA ARG A 223 15.86 3.52 -10.03
C ARG A 223 15.10 2.25 -9.62
N LEU A 224 13.90 2.13 -10.16
CA LEU A 224 13.03 0.95 -10.03
C LEU A 224 12.73 0.39 -11.43
N GLY A 225 13.43 -0.68 -11.80
CA GLY A 225 13.47 -1.17 -13.18
C GLY A 225 13.90 -0.06 -14.16
N ASN A 226 13.08 0.28 -15.15
CA ASN A 226 13.42 1.34 -16.12
C ASN A 226 13.03 2.75 -15.66
N PHE A 227 12.37 2.90 -14.51
CA PHE A 227 11.96 4.20 -13.99
C PHE A 227 13.08 4.81 -13.16
N VAL A 228 13.49 6.04 -13.52
CA VAL A 228 14.50 6.80 -12.80
C VAL A 228 13.86 8.05 -12.20
N PHE A 229 13.92 8.14 -10.88
CA PHE A 229 13.51 9.30 -10.11
C PHE A 229 14.73 10.12 -9.73
N LYS A 230 14.58 11.45 -9.77
CA LYS A 230 15.62 12.39 -9.36
C LYS A 230 15.21 13.07 -8.06
N ASP A 231 16.21 13.40 -7.25
CA ASP A 231 16.07 14.19 -6.03
C ASP A 231 15.00 13.62 -5.08
N VAL A 232 14.99 12.29 -4.90
CA VAL A 232 13.99 11.60 -4.10
C VAL A 232 14.16 11.95 -2.62
N SER A 233 13.07 12.34 -1.98
CA SER A 233 13.05 12.49 -0.53
C SER A 233 13.18 11.14 0.16
N ALA A 234 14.22 10.97 0.98
CA ALA A 234 14.43 9.78 1.78
C ALA A 234 14.64 10.10 3.26
N GLY A 235 13.90 9.42 4.13
CA GLY A 235 14.10 9.43 5.56
C GLY A 235 15.19 8.45 6.00
N PHE A 236 15.85 8.74 7.12
CA PHE A 236 16.70 7.79 7.85
C PHE A 236 16.88 8.23 9.31
N PHE A 237 17.20 7.27 10.19
CA PHE A 237 17.46 7.55 11.60
C PHE A 237 18.94 7.92 11.79
N ALA A 238 19.19 9.02 12.50
CA ALA A 238 20.53 9.58 12.72
C ALA A 238 20.88 9.77 14.21
N GLY A 239 19.99 9.37 15.12
CA GLY A 239 20.14 9.51 16.57
C GLY A 239 20.78 8.29 17.23
N GLU A 240 20.78 8.30 18.56
CA GLU A 240 21.22 7.16 19.39
C GLU A 240 20.27 5.98 19.23
N LEU A 241 18.96 6.27 19.26
CA LEU A 241 17.94 5.28 18.99
C LEU A 241 17.78 5.06 17.49
N LYS A 242 17.95 3.80 17.11
CA LYS A 242 17.85 3.33 15.74
C LYS A 242 16.93 2.11 15.71
N THR A 243 15.72 2.28 15.20
CA THR A 243 14.66 1.27 15.26
C THR A 243 14.25 0.74 13.89
N GLN A 244 14.81 1.28 12.81
CA GLN A 244 14.47 0.90 11.44
C GLN A 244 15.31 -0.26 10.91
N ASN A 245 14.77 -1.48 11.02
CA ASN A 245 15.49 -2.70 10.63
C ASN A 245 15.43 -3.00 9.12
N VAL A 246 14.41 -2.51 8.41
CA VAL A 246 14.24 -2.72 6.95
C VAL A 246 13.99 -1.39 6.26
N SER A 247 14.34 -1.25 4.99
CA SER A 247 13.98 -0.03 4.26
C SER A 247 12.51 -0.08 3.82
N TYR A 248 11.84 1.07 3.77
CA TYR A 248 10.47 1.20 3.28
C TYR A 248 10.40 1.90 1.93
N PHE A 249 9.56 1.36 1.05
CA PHE A 249 9.00 2.03 -0.11
C PHE A 249 7.63 2.55 0.29
N GLY A 250 7.59 3.82 0.66
CA GLY A 250 6.46 4.48 1.31
C GLY A 250 5.34 4.88 0.37
N ALA A 251 4.26 5.39 0.95
CA ALA A 251 3.04 5.78 0.26
C ALA A 251 3.26 6.85 -0.83
N ASP A 252 4.18 7.80 -0.63
CA ASP A 252 4.48 8.81 -1.67
C ASP A 252 5.15 8.18 -2.91
N MET A 253 5.92 7.12 -2.75
CA MET A 253 6.51 6.40 -3.88
C MET A 253 5.54 5.35 -4.45
N LEU A 254 4.77 4.66 -3.61
CA LEU A 254 3.73 3.71 -4.04
C LEU A 254 2.72 4.39 -4.97
N ARG A 255 2.20 5.57 -4.58
CA ARG A 255 1.17 6.26 -5.37
C ARG A 255 1.62 6.71 -6.74
N ARG A 256 2.93 6.81 -7.01
CA ARG A 256 3.49 7.20 -8.31
C ARG A 256 3.25 6.15 -9.40
N PHE A 257 2.84 4.94 -9.01
CA PHE A 257 2.54 3.86 -9.93
C PHE A 257 1.14 3.30 -9.70
N ILE A 258 0.50 2.86 -10.77
CA ILE A 258 -0.49 1.80 -10.71
C ILE A 258 0.26 0.49 -10.52
N TRP A 259 -0.17 -0.30 -9.55
CA TRP A 259 0.41 -1.62 -9.26
C TRP A 259 -0.57 -2.71 -9.60
N ILE A 260 -0.10 -3.83 -10.14
CA ILE A 260 -0.83 -5.10 -10.21
C ILE A 260 0.05 -6.14 -9.51
N PHE A 261 -0.44 -6.75 -8.44
CA PHE A 261 0.27 -7.74 -7.65
C PHE A 261 -0.17 -9.15 -8.05
N ASP A 262 0.77 -9.94 -8.54
CA ASP A 262 0.64 -11.38 -8.77
C ASP A 262 1.59 -12.10 -7.81
N ALA A 263 1.11 -12.27 -6.58
CA ALA A 263 1.90 -12.82 -5.48
C ALA A 263 2.30 -14.29 -5.71
N GLU A 264 1.48 -15.06 -6.44
CA GLU A 264 1.76 -16.47 -6.76
C GLU A 264 2.97 -16.60 -7.69
N ASN A 265 3.10 -15.69 -8.65
CA ASN A 265 4.23 -15.67 -9.58
C ASN A 265 5.40 -14.78 -9.10
N GLU A 266 5.35 -14.26 -7.88
CA GLU A 266 6.37 -13.36 -7.31
C GLU A 266 6.68 -12.13 -8.20
N ILE A 267 5.67 -11.61 -8.90
CA ILE A 267 5.81 -10.46 -9.80
C ILE A 267 4.73 -9.41 -9.47
N ALA A 268 5.16 -8.15 -9.43
CA ALA A 268 4.26 -7.03 -9.57
C ALA A 268 4.46 -6.36 -10.94
N TYR A 269 3.42 -5.72 -11.45
CA TYR A 269 3.49 -4.94 -12.68
C TYR A 269 3.21 -3.49 -12.35
N ILE A 270 4.08 -2.60 -12.77
CA ILE A 270 3.97 -1.17 -12.49
C ILE A 270 3.85 -0.34 -13.76
N LYS A 271 3.04 0.72 -13.68
CA LYS A 271 2.89 1.75 -14.72
C LYS A 271 2.77 3.12 -14.03
N PRO A 272 3.33 4.22 -14.57
CA PRO A 272 3.11 5.55 -14.01
C PRO A 272 1.63 5.85 -13.77
N SER A 273 1.31 6.43 -12.62
CA SER A 273 -0.02 6.97 -12.31
C SER A 273 -0.06 8.48 -12.55
N LYS A 274 -1.23 9.09 -12.33
CA LYS A 274 -1.43 10.54 -12.28
C LYS A 274 -0.53 11.26 -11.27
N TYR A 275 0.02 10.56 -10.27
CA TYR A 275 0.91 11.13 -9.26
C TYR A 275 2.41 11.01 -9.60
N TYR A 276 2.76 10.40 -10.74
CA TYR A 276 4.15 10.04 -11.06
C TYR A 276 5.14 11.21 -10.93
N SER A 277 4.73 12.41 -11.37
CA SER A 277 5.55 13.62 -11.39
C SER A 277 5.26 14.61 -10.26
N GLU A 278 4.46 14.23 -9.25
CA GLU A 278 4.15 15.11 -8.12
C GLU A 278 5.38 15.43 -7.26
N PRO A 279 5.44 16.60 -6.60
CA PRO A 279 6.48 16.88 -5.61
C PRO A 279 6.53 15.80 -4.51
N TYR A 280 7.73 15.50 -4.01
CA TYR A 280 7.89 14.52 -2.94
C TYR A 280 7.33 15.02 -1.61
N TYR A 281 6.84 14.08 -0.81
CA TYR A 281 6.37 14.35 0.56
C TYR A 281 7.52 14.88 1.43
N LYS A 282 7.26 15.99 2.15
CA LYS A 282 8.21 16.59 3.09
C LYS A 282 7.79 16.31 4.53
N LEU A 283 8.74 15.94 5.37
CA LEU A 283 8.53 15.91 6.82
C LEU A 283 8.42 17.37 7.29
N ASN A 284 7.23 17.76 7.72
CA ASN A 284 7.01 19.02 8.44
C ASN A 284 7.31 18.84 9.94
#